data_AF-A0A9X8DTL5-F1
#
_entry.id   AF-A0A9X8DTL5-F1
#
_cell.length_a   1.000
_cell.length_b   1.000
_cell.length_c   1.000
_cell.angle_alpha   90.00
_cell.angle_beta   90.00
_cell.angle_gamma   90.00
#
_symmetry.space_group_name_H-M   'P 1'
#
loop_
_entity.id
_entity.type
_entity.pdbx_description
1 polymer ?
#
loop_
_entity_poly.entity_id
_entity_poly.type
_entity_poly.pdbx_seq_one_letter_code
_entity_poly.pdbx_strand_id
1 'polypeptide(L)'
;MTTQLRACEEKLSSIQDYKENELTDLYRLAEEAINAMKAEQDAIEATLPQLADKERHGAMERLSRIDLMESNAKSVQDKLTQLHAHTGELCDLLEPQTTRLKHLETQIQYFQLLLEVETLSARAKPSAGSNGDIDALVALAALNQSLSTHFGMDVSFQLNLRVCRQRMAFLAVELQAFHTNALDASVDALRWPQVIADTDLASNAVEVFRHKFTALVQVQLAVASVTPEGVESEPLVRRFHFHFDTHVKTNDVSKPEWYLTHVVEVLRGHILFLESVVRPALAQGLVESSAATRSNNTDGVALFIHGLLQPVCAKLKQSLPILVLLLPIAKVTLHQASIVPLKLKQTVAGLSKSVLNHPLLETQEAKNVTHGLLG
;
A
#
# COMPACT_ATOMS: atom_id res chain seq x y z
N MET A 1 45.72 120.29 -49.62
CA MET A 1 44.65 119.38 -49.14
C MET A 1 44.11 118.47 -50.26
N THR A 2 44.90 118.18 -51.31
CA THR A 2 44.40 117.53 -52.55
C THR A 2 45.04 116.16 -52.86
N THR A 3 46.15 115.78 -52.23
CA THR A 3 46.85 114.50 -52.47
C THR A 3 46.37 113.35 -51.58
N GLN A 4 45.95 113.62 -50.33
CA GLN A 4 45.36 112.60 -49.45
C GLN A 4 43.93 112.22 -49.86
N LEU A 5 43.19 113.16 -50.50
CA LEU A 5 41.84 112.89 -51.00
C LEU A 5 41.87 111.85 -52.14
N ARG A 6 42.80 111.99 -53.08
CA ARG A 6 42.91 111.09 -54.25
C ARG A 6 43.33 109.66 -53.87
N ALA A 7 44.24 109.50 -52.90
CA ALA A 7 44.62 108.19 -52.39
C ALA A 7 43.52 107.51 -51.56
N CYS A 8 42.68 108.29 -50.89
CA CYS A 8 41.46 107.80 -50.25
C CYS A 8 40.39 107.41 -51.28
N GLU A 9 40.23 108.17 -52.36
CA GLU A 9 39.30 107.85 -53.47
C GLU A 9 39.70 106.58 -54.22
N GLU A 10 40.98 106.37 -54.52
CA GLU A 10 41.45 105.12 -55.16
C GLU A 10 41.29 103.90 -54.25
N LYS A 11 41.55 104.03 -52.94
CA LYS A 11 41.28 102.95 -51.98
C LYS A 11 39.79 102.70 -51.79
N LEU A 12 38.96 103.75 -51.82
CA LEU A 12 37.50 103.59 -51.80
C LEU A 12 37.05 102.83 -53.04
N SER A 13 37.49 103.24 -54.23
CA SER A 13 37.16 102.58 -55.50
C SER A 13 37.60 101.12 -55.51
N SER A 14 38.82 100.81 -55.06
CA SER A 14 39.31 99.42 -54.98
C SER A 14 38.53 98.56 -53.99
N ILE A 15 38.11 99.11 -52.84
CA ILE A 15 37.27 98.40 -51.87
C ILE A 15 35.85 98.23 -52.41
N GLN A 16 35.37 99.20 -53.18
CA GLN A 16 34.04 99.20 -53.77
C GLN A 16 33.97 98.18 -54.90
N ASP A 17 34.94 98.17 -55.81
CA ASP A 17 35.08 97.16 -56.88
C ASP A 17 35.31 95.75 -56.32
N TYR A 18 36.09 95.60 -55.25
CA TYR A 18 36.30 94.30 -54.59
C TYR A 18 35.01 93.78 -53.95
N LYS A 19 34.28 94.63 -53.22
CA LYS A 19 32.99 94.27 -52.62
C LYS A 19 31.91 94.03 -53.67
N GLU A 20 31.92 94.76 -54.78
CA GLU A 20 30.96 94.59 -55.87
C GLU A 20 31.22 93.28 -56.63
N ASN A 21 32.49 92.93 -56.90
CA ASN A 21 32.83 91.62 -57.47
C ASN A 21 32.53 90.46 -56.51
N GLU A 22 32.84 90.59 -55.21
CA GLU A 22 32.52 89.56 -54.21
C GLU A 22 30.99 89.37 -54.07
N LEU A 23 30.23 90.46 -54.13
CA LEU A 23 28.76 90.42 -54.14
C LEU A 23 28.24 89.76 -55.43
N THR A 24 28.84 90.03 -56.58
CA THR A 24 28.44 89.46 -57.87
C THR A 24 28.76 87.96 -57.92
N ASP A 25 29.91 87.54 -57.41
CA ASP A 25 30.26 86.12 -57.28
C ASP A 25 29.35 85.38 -56.29
N LEU A 26 28.99 86.00 -55.16
CA LEU A 26 28.02 85.46 -54.22
C LEU A 26 26.63 85.33 -54.85
N TYR A 27 26.18 86.31 -55.64
CA TYR A 27 24.92 86.25 -56.37
C TYR A 27 24.92 85.13 -57.40
N ARG A 28 26.01 84.98 -58.16
CA ARG A 28 26.16 83.90 -59.14
C ARG A 28 26.15 82.52 -58.47
N LEU A 29 26.87 82.35 -57.36
CA LEU A 29 26.86 81.12 -56.56
C LEU A 29 25.47 80.81 -56.00
N ALA A 30 24.76 81.83 -55.51
CA ALA A 30 23.39 81.68 -55.02
C ALA A 30 22.42 81.32 -56.15
N GLU A 31 22.56 81.91 -57.33
CA GLU A 31 21.74 81.62 -58.50
C GLU A 31 22.00 80.21 -59.06
N GLU A 32 23.27 79.80 -59.13
CA GLU A 32 23.67 78.41 -59.46
C GLU A 32 23.11 77.41 -58.45
N ALA A 33 23.18 77.71 -57.15
CA ALA A 33 22.61 76.85 -56.10
C ALA A 33 21.09 76.77 -56.17
N ILE A 34 20.39 77.88 -56.43
CA ILE A 34 18.92 77.90 -56.59
C ILE A 34 18.50 77.11 -57.83
N ASN A 35 19.24 77.25 -58.94
CA ASN A 35 18.96 76.51 -60.17
C ASN A 35 19.24 75.01 -60.01
N ALA A 36 20.31 74.64 -59.28
CA ALA A 36 20.59 73.25 -58.93
C ALA A 36 19.48 72.66 -58.04
N MET A 37 19.03 73.39 -57.01
CA MET A 37 17.93 72.94 -56.15
C MET A 37 16.59 72.83 -56.90
N LYS A 38 16.29 73.73 -57.83
CA LYS A 38 15.11 73.62 -58.71
C LYS A 38 15.20 72.39 -59.61
N ALA A 39 16.36 72.13 -60.20
CA ALA A 39 16.57 70.95 -61.03
C ALA A 39 16.41 69.65 -60.23
N GLU A 40 16.87 69.60 -58.98
CA GLU A 40 16.62 68.47 -58.07
C GLU A 40 15.14 68.35 -57.70
N GLN A 41 14.46 69.47 -57.41
CA GLN A 41 13.03 69.49 -57.11
C GLN A 41 12.22 68.96 -58.30
N ASP A 42 12.49 69.43 -59.52
CA ASP A 42 11.81 68.99 -60.74
C ASP A 42 12.07 67.50 -61.02
N ALA A 43 13.30 67.01 -60.75
CA ALA A 43 13.64 65.60 -60.86
C ALA A 43 12.89 64.72 -59.84
N ILE A 44 12.73 65.21 -58.61
CA ILE A 44 11.94 64.53 -57.57
C ILE A 44 10.46 64.55 -57.94
N GLU A 45 9.93 65.68 -58.40
CA GLU A 45 8.52 65.84 -58.78
C GLU A 45 8.16 65.01 -60.02
N ALA A 46 9.10 64.82 -60.95
CA ALA A 46 8.95 63.92 -62.09
C ALA A 46 8.96 62.43 -61.70
N THR A 47 9.65 62.04 -60.63
CA THR A 47 9.77 60.62 -60.20
C THR A 47 8.71 60.20 -59.18
N LEU A 48 8.14 61.17 -58.44
CA LEU A 48 7.11 60.94 -57.42
C LEU A 48 5.89 60.13 -57.92
N PRO A 49 5.31 60.42 -59.10
CA PRO A 49 4.13 59.70 -59.59
C PRO A 49 4.42 58.22 -59.87
N GLN A 50 5.60 57.91 -60.41
CA GLN A 50 6.01 56.53 -60.69
C GLN A 50 6.22 55.73 -59.40
N LEU A 51 6.75 56.37 -58.36
CA LEU A 51 6.91 55.76 -57.05
C LEU A 51 5.54 55.51 -56.38
N ALA A 52 4.64 56.48 -56.46
CA ALA A 52 3.27 56.36 -55.96
C ALA A 52 2.48 55.25 -56.67
N ASP A 53 2.62 55.12 -57.99
CA ASP A 53 1.98 54.05 -58.76
C ASP A 53 2.56 52.67 -58.43
N LYS A 54 3.88 52.56 -58.22
CA LYS A 54 4.51 51.32 -57.75
C LYS A 54 4.04 50.91 -56.35
N GLU A 55 3.98 51.86 -55.42
CA GLU A 55 3.43 51.65 -54.06
C GLU A 55 1.97 51.17 -54.14
N ARG A 56 1.15 51.81 -54.98
CA ARG A 56 -0.26 51.46 -55.17
C ARG A 56 -0.42 50.07 -55.77
N HIS A 57 0.40 49.72 -56.77
CA HIS A 57 0.40 48.39 -57.38
C HIS A 57 0.85 47.32 -56.37
N GLY A 58 1.94 47.56 -55.65
CA GLY A 58 2.42 46.65 -54.60
C GLY A 58 1.46 46.52 -53.41
N ALA A 59 0.68 47.55 -53.10
CA ALA A 59 -0.41 47.46 -52.12
C ALA A 59 -1.56 46.60 -52.63
N MET A 60 -1.95 46.74 -53.90
CA MET A 60 -3.01 45.95 -54.54
C MET A 60 -2.66 44.45 -54.63
N GLU A 61 -1.42 44.12 -54.98
CA GLU A 61 -0.94 42.73 -55.01
C GLU A 61 -0.92 42.12 -53.59
N ARG A 62 -0.50 42.90 -52.58
CA ARG A 62 -0.54 42.45 -51.18
C ARG A 62 -1.97 42.17 -50.73
N LEU A 63 -2.92 43.05 -51.06
CA LEU A 63 -4.34 42.84 -50.74
C LEU A 63 -4.87 41.58 -51.41
N SER A 64 -4.61 41.41 -52.71
CA SER A 64 -5.06 40.23 -53.47
C SER A 64 -4.48 38.92 -52.90
N ARG A 65 -3.24 38.96 -52.40
CA ARG A 65 -2.61 37.81 -51.73
C ARG A 65 -3.22 37.53 -50.37
N ILE A 66 -3.60 38.57 -49.61
CA ILE A 66 -4.29 38.44 -48.32
C ILE A 66 -5.69 37.84 -48.55
N ASP A 67 -6.44 38.33 -49.53
CA ASP A 67 -7.78 37.80 -49.86
C ASP A 67 -7.72 36.32 -50.27
N LEU A 68 -6.70 35.96 -51.07
CA LEU A 68 -6.45 34.57 -51.43
C LEU A 68 -6.09 33.71 -50.21
N MET A 69 -5.24 34.22 -49.32
CA MET A 69 -4.89 33.55 -48.05
C MET A 69 -6.10 33.38 -47.14
N GLU A 70 -6.98 34.38 -47.04
CA GLU A 70 -8.20 34.33 -46.23
C GLU A 70 -9.19 33.30 -46.77
N SER A 71 -9.40 33.27 -48.09
CA SER A 71 -10.22 32.25 -48.74
C SER A 71 -9.69 30.84 -48.51
N ASN A 72 -8.36 30.66 -48.63
CA ASN A 72 -7.71 29.37 -48.35
C ASN A 72 -7.82 28.99 -46.87
N ALA A 73 -7.60 29.93 -45.95
CA ALA A 73 -7.74 29.69 -44.51
C ALA A 73 -9.17 29.27 -44.14
N LYS A 74 -10.17 29.91 -44.74
CA LYS A 74 -11.57 29.55 -44.58
C LYS A 74 -11.87 28.15 -45.11
N SER A 75 -11.37 27.82 -46.31
CA SER A 75 -11.47 26.46 -46.88
C SER A 75 -10.84 25.39 -45.99
N VAL A 76 -9.67 25.68 -45.40
CA VAL A 76 -9.01 24.77 -44.45
C VAL A 76 -9.82 24.64 -43.16
N GLN A 77 -10.35 25.73 -42.63
CA GLN A 77 -11.18 25.72 -41.43
C GLN A 77 -12.47 24.91 -41.62
N ASP A 78 -13.12 25.04 -42.78
CA ASP A 78 -14.33 24.28 -43.12
C ASP A 78 -14.02 22.77 -43.23
N LYS A 79 -12.86 22.41 -43.81
CA LYS A 79 -12.42 21.01 -43.84
C LYS A 79 -12.11 20.47 -42.44
N LEU A 80 -11.53 21.31 -41.56
CA LEU A 80 -11.20 20.92 -40.19
C LEU A 80 -12.46 20.68 -39.36
N THR A 81 -13.47 21.55 -39.48
CA THR A 81 -14.76 21.38 -38.78
C THR A 81 -15.50 20.15 -39.27
N GLN A 82 -15.48 19.89 -40.58
CA GLN A 82 -16.07 18.68 -41.16
C GLN A 82 -15.36 17.40 -40.69
N LEU A 83 -14.02 17.40 -40.63
CA LEU A 83 -13.24 16.29 -40.08
C LEU A 83 -13.55 16.05 -38.60
N HIS A 84 -13.67 17.12 -37.80
CA HIS A 84 -13.98 17.01 -36.39
C HIS A 84 -15.38 16.42 -36.16
N ALA A 85 -16.38 16.86 -36.93
CA ALA A 85 -17.73 16.31 -36.89
C ALA A 85 -17.73 14.81 -37.23
N HIS A 86 -17.05 14.42 -38.31
CA HIS A 86 -16.96 13.01 -38.71
C HIS A 86 -16.22 12.15 -37.67
N THR A 87 -15.17 12.69 -37.06
CA THR A 87 -14.44 12.00 -35.98
C THR A 87 -15.34 11.82 -34.75
N GLY A 88 -16.19 12.80 -34.43
CA GLY A 88 -17.20 12.69 -33.38
C GLY A 88 -18.20 11.56 -33.65
N GLU A 89 -18.77 11.50 -34.86
CA GLU A 89 -19.69 10.43 -35.27
C GLU A 89 -19.05 9.03 -35.18
N LEU A 90 -17.77 8.91 -35.55
CA LEU A 90 -17.01 7.67 -35.40
C LEU A 90 -16.82 7.29 -33.93
N CYS A 91 -16.51 8.26 -33.06
CA CYS A 91 -16.42 8.03 -31.63
C CYS A 91 -17.77 7.56 -31.05
N ASP A 92 -18.88 8.19 -31.42
CA ASP A 92 -20.23 7.82 -30.96
C ASP A 92 -20.62 6.40 -31.42
N LEU A 93 -20.14 5.97 -32.58
CA LEU A 93 -20.37 4.60 -33.09
C LEU A 93 -19.45 3.56 -32.41
N LEU A 94 -18.22 3.95 -32.07
CA LEU A 94 -17.24 3.08 -31.41
C LEU A 94 -17.44 2.96 -29.90
N GLU A 95 -17.94 4.00 -29.22
CA GLU A 95 -18.18 4.02 -27.78
C GLU A 95 -19.05 2.85 -27.29
N PRO A 96 -20.23 2.54 -27.89
CA PRO A 96 -21.05 1.41 -27.45
C PRO A 96 -20.35 0.07 -27.70
N GLN A 97 -19.58 -0.06 -28.78
CA GLN A 97 -18.80 -1.28 -29.02
C GLN A 97 -17.68 -1.46 -27.99
N THR A 98 -16.97 -0.38 -27.67
CA THR A 98 -15.90 -0.37 -26.67
C THR A 98 -16.45 -0.69 -25.28
N THR A 99 -17.63 -0.16 -24.96
CA THR A 99 -18.33 -0.43 -23.69
C THR A 99 -18.77 -1.90 -23.61
N ARG A 100 -19.33 -2.43 -24.70
CA ARG A 100 -19.70 -3.86 -24.77
C ARG A 100 -18.49 -4.77 -24.67
N LEU A 101 -17.37 -4.40 -25.29
CA LEU A 101 -16.12 -5.16 -25.21
C LEU A 101 -15.60 -5.19 -23.77
N LYS A 102 -15.54 -4.05 -23.08
CA LYS A 102 -15.17 -3.97 -21.65
C LYS A 102 -16.10 -4.81 -20.76
N HIS A 103 -17.40 -4.81 -21.04
CA HIS A 103 -18.36 -5.63 -20.31
C HIS A 103 -18.10 -7.13 -20.50
N LEU A 104 -17.87 -7.58 -21.74
CA LEU A 104 -17.54 -8.97 -22.05
C LEU A 104 -16.20 -9.39 -21.44
N GLU A 105 -15.19 -8.53 -21.48
CA GLU A 105 -13.90 -8.77 -20.82
C GLU A 105 -14.07 -8.98 -19.31
N THR A 106 -14.91 -8.16 -18.67
CA THR A 106 -15.22 -8.30 -17.24
C THR A 106 -15.96 -9.61 -16.94
N GLN A 107 -16.90 -10.02 -17.82
CA GLN A 107 -17.58 -11.31 -17.70
C GLN A 107 -16.64 -12.50 -17.89
N ILE A 108 -15.69 -12.42 -18.82
CA ILE A 108 -14.67 -13.47 -19.02
C ILE A 108 -13.80 -13.59 -17.78
N GLN A 109 -13.30 -12.47 -17.25
CA GLN A 109 -12.51 -12.44 -16.02
C GLN A 109 -13.30 -13.02 -14.84
N TYR A 110 -14.61 -12.75 -14.77
CA TYR A 110 -15.50 -13.35 -13.78
C TYR A 110 -15.55 -14.89 -13.89
N PHE A 111 -15.76 -15.42 -15.08
CA PHE A 111 -15.83 -16.89 -15.26
C PHE A 111 -14.48 -17.56 -15.02
N GLN A 112 -13.38 -16.91 -15.39
CA GLN A 112 -12.03 -17.38 -15.08
C GLN A 112 -11.80 -17.46 -13.57
N LEU A 113 -12.21 -16.44 -12.83
CA LEU A 113 -12.14 -16.44 -11.38
C LEU A 113 -12.98 -17.57 -10.78
N LEU A 114 -14.23 -17.74 -11.22
CA LEU A 114 -15.10 -18.79 -10.70
C LEU A 114 -14.52 -20.19 -10.96
N LEU A 115 -13.93 -20.39 -12.15
CA LEU A 115 -13.23 -21.62 -12.49
C LEU A 115 -11.99 -21.83 -11.62
N GLU A 116 -11.21 -20.78 -11.36
CA GLU A 116 -10.03 -20.84 -10.49
C GLU A 116 -10.44 -21.20 -9.05
N VAL A 117 -11.48 -20.55 -8.52
CA VAL A 117 -12.03 -20.89 -7.20
C VAL A 117 -12.50 -22.34 -7.15
N GLU A 118 -13.20 -22.81 -8.18
CA GLU A 118 -13.69 -24.18 -8.23
C GLU A 118 -12.57 -25.21 -8.33
N THR A 119 -11.56 -24.95 -9.17
CA THR A 119 -10.40 -25.84 -9.34
C THR A 119 -9.56 -25.91 -8.07
N LEU A 120 -9.27 -24.78 -7.43
CA LEU A 120 -8.56 -24.75 -6.15
C LEU A 120 -9.39 -25.39 -5.04
N SER A 121 -10.70 -25.17 -5.01
CA SER A 121 -11.59 -25.79 -4.01
C SER A 121 -11.66 -27.30 -4.16
N ALA A 122 -11.70 -27.79 -5.40
CA ALA A 122 -11.69 -29.23 -5.69
C ALA A 122 -10.36 -29.87 -5.28
N ARG A 123 -9.22 -29.18 -5.48
CA ARG A 123 -7.90 -29.63 -5.01
C ARG A 123 -7.77 -29.61 -3.49
N ALA A 124 -8.25 -28.56 -2.84
CA ALA A 124 -8.21 -28.41 -1.39
C ALA A 124 -9.11 -29.44 -0.68
N LYS A 125 -10.19 -29.86 -1.34
CA LYS A 125 -11.13 -30.82 -0.77
C LYS A 125 -10.44 -32.17 -0.50
N PRO A 126 -10.48 -32.68 0.75
CA PRO A 126 -9.95 -34.01 1.04
C PRO A 126 -10.72 -35.07 0.25
N SER A 127 -9.97 -35.90 -0.49
CA SER A 127 -10.52 -37.03 -1.24
C SER A 127 -10.18 -38.33 -0.50
N ALA A 128 -10.90 -39.42 -0.79
CA ALA A 128 -10.65 -40.72 -0.16
C ALA A 128 -9.20 -41.18 -0.43
N GLY A 129 -8.31 -40.96 0.54
CA GLY A 129 -6.87 -41.28 0.46
C GLY A 129 -5.91 -40.08 0.29
N SER A 130 -6.41 -38.84 0.16
CA SER A 130 -5.57 -37.63 0.09
C SER A 130 -5.94 -36.65 1.21
N ASN A 131 -4.91 -36.09 1.85
CA ASN A 131 -5.01 -35.21 3.02
C ASN A 131 -5.55 -33.80 2.69
N GLY A 132 -6.04 -33.59 1.46
CA GLY A 132 -6.34 -32.27 0.93
C GLY A 132 -5.06 -31.49 0.61
N ASP A 133 -5.14 -30.61 -0.39
CA ASP A 133 -4.03 -29.75 -0.79
C ASP A 133 -4.07 -28.43 0.00
N ILE A 134 -3.17 -28.30 0.99
CA ILE A 134 -3.07 -27.08 1.81
C ILE A 134 -2.62 -25.89 0.97
N ASP A 135 -1.74 -26.10 0.00
CA ASP A 135 -1.28 -25.04 -0.89
C ASP A 135 -2.44 -24.49 -1.71
N ALA A 136 -3.39 -25.34 -2.10
CA ALA A 136 -4.63 -24.91 -2.75
C ALA A 136 -5.53 -24.06 -1.83
N LEU A 137 -5.60 -24.36 -0.52
CA LEU A 137 -6.33 -23.54 0.45
C LEU A 137 -5.64 -22.18 0.67
N VAL A 138 -4.31 -22.17 0.76
CA VAL A 138 -3.52 -20.93 0.89
C VAL A 138 -3.69 -20.06 -0.37
N ALA A 139 -3.66 -20.67 -1.56
CA ALA A 139 -3.90 -19.96 -2.81
C ALA A 139 -5.33 -19.36 -2.87
N LEU A 140 -6.35 -20.08 -2.40
CA LEU A 140 -7.71 -19.53 -2.26
C LEU A 140 -7.76 -18.33 -1.30
N ALA A 141 -7.03 -18.39 -0.17
CA ALA A 141 -6.96 -17.28 0.77
C ALA A 141 -6.26 -16.05 0.18
N ALA A 142 -5.19 -16.26 -0.60
CA ALA A 142 -4.50 -15.20 -1.31
C ALA A 142 -5.39 -14.57 -2.39
N LEU A 143 -6.12 -15.40 -3.15
CA LEU A 143 -7.09 -14.95 -4.14
C LEU A 143 -8.17 -14.10 -3.49
N ASN A 144 -8.79 -14.56 -2.40
CA ASN A 144 -9.79 -13.80 -1.66
C ASN A 144 -9.29 -12.43 -1.16
N GLN A 145 -7.99 -12.30 -0.86
CA GLN A 145 -7.38 -11.02 -0.48
C GLN A 145 -7.13 -10.10 -1.69
N SER A 146 -6.69 -10.64 -2.84
CA SER A 146 -6.43 -9.86 -4.07
C SER A 146 -7.70 -9.49 -4.85
N LEU A 147 -8.84 -10.12 -4.54
CA LEU A 147 -10.12 -9.84 -5.18
C LEU A 147 -10.49 -8.35 -5.16
N SER A 148 -10.27 -7.67 -4.03
CA SER A 148 -10.65 -6.26 -3.85
C SER A 148 -9.86 -5.31 -4.77
N THR A 149 -8.68 -5.71 -5.22
CA THR A 149 -7.85 -4.90 -6.14
C THR A 149 -8.20 -5.13 -7.61
N HIS A 150 -8.75 -6.30 -7.96
CA HIS A 150 -8.99 -6.67 -9.36
C HIS A 150 -10.33 -6.21 -9.93
N PHE A 151 -11.40 -6.16 -9.13
CA PHE A 151 -12.78 -6.01 -9.66
C PHE A 151 -13.54 -4.77 -9.16
N GLY A 152 -12.93 -3.91 -8.33
CA GLY A 152 -13.61 -2.75 -7.75
C GLY A 152 -14.75 -3.12 -6.79
N MET A 153 -15.50 -2.13 -6.30
CA MET A 153 -16.50 -2.28 -5.22
C MET A 153 -17.91 -2.72 -5.67
N ASP A 154 -18.07 -3.18 -6.91
CA ASP A 154 -19.38 -3.31 -7.56
C ASP A 154 -20.25 -4.49 -7.05
N VAL A 155 -21.54 -4.51 -7.37
CA VAL A 155 -22.50 -5.50 -6.82
C VAL A 155 -22.16 -6.96 -7.21
N SER A 156 -21.62 -7.17 -8.42
CA SER A 156 -21.12 -8.49 -8.88
C SER A 156 -19.91 -8.96 -8.07
N PHE A 157 -19.15 -8.04 -7.47
CA PHE A 157 -17.98 -8.33 -6.64
C PHE A 157 -18.38 -8.88 -5.26
N GLN A 158 -19.47 -8.38 -4.67
CA GLN A 158 -19.95 -8.88 -3.38
C GLN A 158 -20.42 -10.34 -3.45
N LEU A 159 -20.97 -10.78 -4.60
CA LEU A 159 -21.32 -12.18 -4.83
C LEU A 159 -20.07 -13.06 -4.88
N ASN A 160 -19.01 -12.63 -5.56
CA ASN A 160 -17.73 -13.36 -5.63
C ASN A 160 -17.06 -13.50 -4.27
N LEU A 161 -17.01 -12.41 -3.51
CA LEU A 161 -16.48 -12.44 -2.15
C LEU A 161 -17.28 -13.43 -1.29
N ARG A 162 -18.61 -13.47 -1.46
CA ARG A 162 -19.47 -14.41 -0.72
C ARG A 162 -19.23 -15.86 -1.14
N VAL A 163 -19.11 -16.16 -2.43
CA VAL A 163 -18.85 -17.53 -2.93
C VAL A 163 -17.50 -18.03 -2.43
N CYS A 164 -16.43 -17.24 -2.58
CA CYS A 164 -15.10 -17.61 -2.11
C CYS A 164 -15.09 -17.83 -0.59
N ARG A 165 -15.67 -16.89 0.17
CA ARG A 165 -15.73 -17.00 1.63
C ARG A 165 -16.54 -18.20 2.10
N GLN A 166 -17.70 -18.47 1.50
CA GLN A 166 -18.53 -19.63 1.86
C GLN A 166 -17.81 -20.95 1.57
N ARG A 167 -17.18 -21.04 0.40
CA ARG A 167 -16.42 -22.24 -0.01
C ARG A 167 -15.22 -22.47 0.89
N MET A 168 -14.47 -21.42 1.21
CA MET A 168 -13.37 -21.47 2.15
C MET A 168 -13.83 -21.84 3.56
N ALA A 169 -14.95 -21.29 4.05
CA ALA A 169 -15.49 -21.64 5.37
C ALA A 169 -15.89 -23.12 5.45
N PHE A 170 -16.46 -23.67 4.38
CA PHE A 170 -16.78 -25.10 4.32
C PHE A 170 -15.52 -25.98 4.35
N LEU A 171 -14.54 -25.67 3.50
CA LEU A 171 -13.27 -26.42 3.44
C LEU A 171 -12.45 -26.28 4.73
N ALA A 172 -12.51 -25.10 5.35
CA ALA A 172 -11.84 -24.78 6.60
C ALA A 172 -12.23 -25.74 7.71
N VAL A 173 -13.52 -26.03 7.89
CA VAL A 173 -14.00 -26.93 8.96
C VAL A 173 -13.44 -28.34 8.77
N GLU A 174 -13.49 -28.89 7.56
CA GLU A 174 -12.99 -30.24 7.27
C GLU A 174 -11.47 -30.34 7.42
N LEU A 175 -10.72 -29.40 6.83
CA LEU A 175 -9.26 -29.38 6.90
C LEU A 175 -8.77 -29.08 8.32
N GLN A 176 -9.41 -28.16 9.02
CA GLN A 176 -9.10 -27.86 10.41
C GLN A 176 -9.29 -29.12 11.25
N ALA A 177 -10.43 -29.81 11.19
CA ALA A 177 -10.66 -31.05 11.93
C ALA A 177 -9.62 -32.14 11.60
N PHE A 178 -9.28 -32.30 10.32
CA PHE A 178 -8.28 -33.28 9.88
C PHE A 178 -6.87 -32.98 10.41
N HIS A 179 -6.36 -31.77 10.19
CA HIS A 179 -5.01 -31.37 10.62
C HIS A 179 -4.90 -31.30 12.14
N THR A 180 -6.01 -31.00 12.81
CA THR A 180 -6.20 -31.13 14.25
C THR A 180 -6.01 -32.60 14.63
N ASN A 181 -6.79 -33.56 14.13
CA ASN A 181 -6.56 -34.98 14.47
C ASN A 181 -5.15 -35.51 14.13
N ALA A 182 -4.57 -35.08 13.00
CA ALA A 182 -3.22 -35.47 12.60
C ALA A 182 -2.14 -34.92 13.56
N LEU A 183 -2.33 -33.70 14.08
CA LEU A 183 -1.45 -33.12 15.08
C LEU A 183 -1.56 -33.87 16.41
N ASP A 184 -2.75 -34.30 16.85
CA ASP A 184 -2.91 -35.08 18.10
C ASP A 184 -2.12 -36.37 18.03
N ALA A 185 -2.25 -37.12 16.94
CA ALA A 185 -1.48 -38.34 16.75
C ALA A 185 0.03 -38.10 16.81
N SER A 186 0.51 -36.96 16.30
CA SER A 186 1.94 -36.61 16.39
C SER A 186 2.37 -36.19 17.80
N VAL A 187 1.49 -35.53 18.55
CA VAL A 187 1.72 -35.12 19.95
C VAL A 187 1.76 -36.34 20.87
N ASP A 188 0.85 -37.30 20.65
CA ASP A 188 0.85 -38.59 21.35
C ASP A 188 2.12 -39.39 21.06
N ALA A 189 2.59 -39.39 19.81
CA ALA A 189 3.84 -40.05 19.42
C ALA A 189 5.09 -39.42 20.08
N LEU A 190 5.05 -38.11 20.35
CA LEU A 190 6.07 -37.41 21.13
C LEU A 190 5.98 -37.68 22.63
N ARG A 191 4.97 -38.43 23.09
CA ARG A 191 4.67 -38.67 24.51
C ARG A 191 4.50 -37.36 25.30
N TRP A 192 3.97 -36.33 24.65
CA TRP A 192 3.64 -35.09 25.32
C TRP A 192 2.68 -35.36 26.49
N PRO A 193 2.85 -34.72 27.66
CA PRO A 193 3.73 -33.58 27.98
C PRO A 193 5.05 -33.99 28.66
N GLN A 194 5.60 -35.17 28.36
CA GLN A 194 6.91 -35.56 28.88
C GLN A 194 8.02 -34.71 28.25
N VAL A 195 9.00 -34.30 29.06
CA VAL A 195 10.16 -33.53 28.59
C VAL A 195 10.91 -34.32 27.52
N ILE A 196 11.07 -33.72 26.35
CA ILE A 196 11.83 -34.26 25.23
C ILE A 196 13.31 -33.97 25.47
N ALA A 197 14.15 -34.99 25.43
CA ALA A 197 15.59 -34.83 25.61
C ALA A 197 16.25 -34.14 24.41
N ASP A 198 17.36 -33.42 24.65
CA ASP A 198 18.10 -32.69 23.62
C ASP A 198 18.53 -33.56 22.43
N THR A 199 18.82 -34.84 22.67
CA THR A 199 19.18 -35.81 21.61
C THR A 199 18.01 -36.18 20.70
N ASP A 200 16.78 -36.08 21.21
CA ASP A 200 15.56 -36.51 20.53
C ASP A 200 14.90 -35.37 19.74
N LEU A 201 15.39 -34.13 19.89
CA LEU A 201 14.95 -32.96 19.12
C LEU A 201 15.16 -33.13 17.61
N ALA A 202 16.15 -33.92 17.19
CA ALA A 202 16.40 -34.24 15.78
C ALA A 202 15.69 -35.53 15.31
N SER A 203 14.81 -36.11 16.13
CA SER A 203 14.13 -37.35 15.80
C SER A 203 13.09 -37.16 14.69
N ASN A 204 12.81 -38.26 13.97
CA ASN A 204 11.76 -38.27 12.94
C ASN A 204 10.37 -37.92 13.52
N ALA A 205 10.10 -38.22 14.79
CA ALA A 205 8.84 -37.87 15.43
C ALA A 205 8.66 -36.36 15.57
N VAL A 206 9.75 -35.65 15.91
CA VAL A 206 9.76 -34.18 16.01
C VAL A 206 9.59 -33.53 14.64
N GLU A 207 10.23 -34.08 13.60
CA GLU A 207 10.04 -33.62 12.22
C GLU A 207 8.61 -33.82 11.71
N VAL A 208 7.99 -34.96 12.01
CA VAL A 208 6.57 -35.21 11.69
C VAL A 208 5.67 -34.21 12.42
N PHE A 209 5.90 -33.97 13.72
CA PHE A 209 5.17 -32.95 14.46
C PHE A 209 5.34 -31.57 13.83
N ARG A 210 6.58 -31.17 13.50
CA ARG A 210 6.90 -29.88 12.87
C ARG A 210 6.08 -29.67 11.61
N HIS A 211 6.05 -30.67 10.73
CA HIS A 211 5.30 -30.59 9.48
C HIS A 211 3.78 -30.51 9.72
N LYS A 212 3.22 -31.32 10.64
CA LYS A 212 1.79 -31.28 10.97
C LYS A 212 1.37 -29.98 11.66
N PHE A 213 2.25 -29.42 12.48
CA PHE A 213 2.04 -28.14 13.15
C PHE A 213 2.04 -26.99 12.13
N THR A 214 3.04 -26.91 11.25
CA THR A 214 3.11 -25.91 10.17
C THR A 214 1.86 -25.95 9.29
N ALA A 215 1.44 -27.15 8.88
CA ALA A 215 0.22 -27.37 8.11
C ALA A 215 -1.03 -26.81 8.82
N LEU A 216 -1.19 -27.07 10.12
CA LEU A 216 -2.33 -26.55 10.89
C LEU A 216 -2.30 -25.02 11.00
N VAL A 217 -1.11 -24.43 11.17
CA VAL A 217 -0.93 -22.97 11.19
C VAL A 217 -1.36 -22.34 9.87
N GLN A 218 -0.93 -22.91 8.73
CA GLN A 218 -1.32 -22.42 7.41
C GLN A 218 -2.84 -22.48 7.21
N VAL A 219 -3.49 -23.57 7.62
CA VAL A 219 -4.95 -23.69 7.58
C VAL A 219 -5.60 -22.60 8.42
N GLN A 220 -5.20 -22.44 9.69
CA GLN A 220 -5.77 -21.44 10.59
C GLN A 220 -5.62 -20.01 10.06
N LEU A 221 -4.47 -19.66 9.48
CA LEU A 221 -4.24 -18.36 8.85
C LEU A 221 -5.13 -18.15 7.63
N ALA A 222 -5.30 -19.17 6.79
CA ALA A 222 -6.22 -19.13 5.67
C ALA A 222 -7.67 -18.91 6.12
N VAL A 223 -8.12 -19.58 7.19
CA VAL A 223 -9.47 -19.39 7.77
C VAL A 223 -9.65 -17.97 8.34
N ALA A 224 -8.62 -17.45 9.03
CA ALA A 224 -8.64 -16.12 9.62
C ALA A 224 -8.76 -15.01 8.57
N SER A 225 -8.34 -15.26 7.33
CA SER A 225 -8.50 -14.30 6.22
C SER A 225 -9.96 -14.13 5.78
N VAL A 226 -10.84 -15.06 6.13
CA VAL A 226 -12.22 -15.15 5.63
C VAL A 226 -13.26 -14.85 6.72
N THR A 227 -12.95 -15.18 7.97
CA THR A 227 -13.86 -15.03 9.11
C THR A 227 -13.33 -13.96 10.08
N PRO A 228 -14.12 -12.92 10.43
CA PRO A 228 -13.72 -11.94 11.44
C PRO A 228 -13.72 -12.52 12.86
N GLU A 229 -14.45 -13.61 13.08
CA GLU A 229 -14.39 -14.47 14.28
C GLU A 229 -13.15 -15.40 14.26
N GLY A 230 -12.22 -15.12 13.34
CA GLY A 230 -11.09 -15.95 12.95
C GLY A 230 -10.27 -16.47 14.12
N VAL A 231 -9.92 -17.75 13.98
CA VAL A 231 -9.10 -18.52 14.91
C VAL A 231 -9.75 -18.55 16.28
N GLU A 232 -10.71 -19.46 16.46
CA GLU A 232 -10.71 -20.19 17.72
C GLU A 232 -9.26 -20.68 17.89
N SER A 233 -8.48 -20.02 18.76
CA SER A 233 -7.13 -20.42 19.15
C SER A 233 -7.15 -21.78 19.84
N GLU A 234 -8.35 -22.25 20.14
CA GLU A 234 -8.63 -23.44 20.87
C GLU A 234 -8.04 -24.75 20.32
N PRO A 235 -7.75 -24.98 19.03
CA PRO A 235 -7.11 -26.23 18.63
C PRO A 235 -5.69 -26.33 19.21
N LEU A 236 -4.85 -25.31 19.06
CA LEU A 236 -3.48 -25.31 19.60
C LEU A 236 -3.49 -25.21 21.13
N VAL A 237 -4.40 -24.42 21.67
CA VAL A 237 -4.48 -24.12 23.10
C VAL A 237 -5.13 -25.24 23.92
N ARG A 238 -6.21 -25.88 23.42
CA ARG A 238 -6.88 -26.98 24.13
C ARG A 238 -6.00 -28.24 24.20
N ARG A 239 -4.97 -28.39 23.36
CA ARG A 239 -4.13 -29.61 23.27
C ARG A 239 -2.94 -29.61 24.20
N PHE A 240 -2.53 -28.43 24.64
CA PHE A 240 -1.75 -28.31 25.86
C PHE A 240 -2.63 -28.41 27.12
N HIS A 241 -3.79 -29.08 27.03
CA HIS A 241 -4.46 -29.62 28.20
C HIS A 241 -3.50 -30.60 28.88
N PHE A 242 -2.77 -30.07 29.84
CA PHE A 242 -2.52 -30.85 31.02
C PHE A 242 -3.88 -31.10 31.66
N HIS A 243 -4.19 -32.36 31.99
CA HIS A 243 -5.40 -32.68 32.73
C HIS A 243 -5.34 -32.04 34.12
N PHE A 244 -5.77 -30.79 34.21
CA PHE A 244 -6.12 -30.15 35.46
C PHE A 244 -7.34 -30.83 36.12
N ASP A 245 -8.01 -31.76 35.42
CA ASP A 245 -9.14 -32.58 35.86
C ASP A 245 -8.76 -33.98 36.37
N THR A 246 -7.48 -34.36 36.35
CA THR A 246 -7.07 -35.63 36.96
C THR A 246 -6.97 -35.53 38.49
N HIS A 247 -7.15 -36.65 39.20
CA HIS A 247 -7.00 -36.81 40.66
C HIS A 247 -5.56 -36.54 41.19
N VAL A 248 -4.72 -35.84 40.43
CA VAL A 248 -3.37 -35.47 40.82
C VAL A 248 -3.44 -34.31 41.82
N LYS A 249 -2.56 -34.32 42.83
CA LYS A 249 -2.47 -33.31 43.90
C LYS A 249 -2.44 -31.85 43.39
N THR A 250 -2.12 -31.60 42.13
CA THR A 250 -2.14 -30.29 41.45
C THR A 250 -3.54 -29.73 41.17
N ASN A 251 -4.62 -30.48 41.43
CA ASN A 251 -6.02 -30.03 41.37
C ASN A 251 -6.61 -29.69 42.76
N ASP A 252 -5.82 -29.07 43.63
CA ASP A 252 -6.30 -28.68 44.95
C ASP A 252 -6.81 -27.23 44.93
N VAL A 253 -8.12 -27.04 45.12
CA VAL A 253 -8.76 -25.71 45.20
C VAL A 253 -8.26 -24.93 46.42
N SER A 254 -7.70 -25.60 47.43
CA SER A 254 -7.10 -24.93 48.58
C SER A 254 -5.71 -24.33 48.29
N LYS A 255 -5.09 -24.69 47.15
CA LYS A 255 -3.75 -24.23 46.73
C LYS A 255 -3.70 -23.86 45.24
N PRO A 256 -4.46 -22.84 44.81
CA PRO A 256 -4.50 -22.41 43.41
C PRO A 256 -3.14 -21.90 42.88
N GLU A 257 -2.19 -21.58 43.75
CA GLU A 257 -0.80 -21.30 43.38
C GLU A 257 -0.09 -22.48 42.68
N TRP A 258 -0.56 -23.70 42.89
CA TRP A 258 -0.02 -24.89 42.24
C TRP A 258 -0.33 -24.94 40.75
N TYR A 259 -1.44 -24.35 40.30
CA TYR A 259 -1.78 -24.27 38.88
C TYR A 259 -0.69 -23.49 38.13
N LEU A 260 -0.34 -22.32 38.66
CA LEU A 260 0.64 -21.43 38.03
C LEU A 260 2.07 -21.93 38.21
N THR A 261 2.40 -22.54 39.36
CA THR A 261 3.71 -23.16 39.59
C THR A 261 3.95 -24.31 38.62
N HIS A 262 2.92 -25.11 38.36
CA HIS A 262 2.99 -26.20 37.40
C HIS A 262 3.20 -25.70 35.96
N VAL A 263 2.51 -24.63 35.54
CA VAL A 263 2.74 -24.00 34.22
C VAL A 263 4.19 -23.53 34.06
N VAL A 264 4.76 -22.90 35.09
CA VAL A 264 6.16 -22.46 35.07
C VAL A 264 7.11 -23.66 34.93
N GLU A 265 6.83 -24.77 35.59
CA GLU A 265 7.66 -25.98 35.50
C GLU A 265 7.57 -26.66 34.13
N VAL A 266 6.36 -26.78 33.58
CA VAL A 266 6.14 -27.29 32.22
C VAL A 266 6.87 -26.43 31.20
N LEU A 267 6.80 -25.10 31.34
CA LEU A 267 7.52 -24.18 30.46
C LEU A 267 9.04 -24.34 30.56
N ARG A 268 9.60 -24.51 31.76
CA ARG A 268 11.04 -24.77 31.94
C ARG A 268 11.48 -26.06 31.26
N GLY A 269 10.71 -27.13 31.44
CA GLY A 269 11.03 -28.43 30.85
C GLY A 269 10.99 -28.44 29.33
N HIS A 270 10.17 -27.59 28.71
CA HIS A 270 9.93 -27.63 27.26
C HIS A 270 10.51 -26.44 26.50
N ILE A 271 11.18 -25.50 27.18
CA ILE A 271 11.63 -24.26 26.53
C ILE A 271 12.50 -24.54 25.29
N LEU A 272 13.43 -25.49 25.37
CA LEU A 272 14.30 -25.87 24.25
C LEU A 272 13.49 -26.40 23.06
N PHE A 273 12.47 -27.23 23.30
CA PHE A 273 11.57 -27.71 22.24
C PHE A 273 10.75 -26.57 21.62
N LEU A 274 10.26 -25.64 22.44
CA LEU A 274 9.52 -24.47 21.94
C LEU A 274 10.40 -23.57 21.06
N GLU A 275 11.64 -23.35 21.47
CA GLU A 275 12.58 -22.48 20.77
C GLU A 275 13.13 -23.08 19.48
N SER A 276 13.40 -24.39 19.48
CA SER A 276 14.07 -25.08 18.36
C SER A 276 13.10 -25.72 17.38
N VAL A 277 11.87 -26.05 17.79
CA VAL A 277 10.89 -26.76 16.94
C VAL A 277 9.67 -25.88 16.67
N VAL A 278 8.97 -25.45 17.72
CA VAL A 278 7.68 -24.76 17.57
C VAL A 278 7.84 -23.37 16.96
N ARG A 279 8.82 -22.58 17.42
CA ARG A 279 9.08 -21.24 16.90
C ARG A 279 9.46 -21.28 15.40
N PRO A 280 10.40 -22.12 14.93
CA PRO A 280 10.68 -22.25 13.50
C PRO A 280 9.49 -22.75 12.68
N ALA A 281 8.72 -23.73 13.20
CA ALA A 281 7.52 -24.23 12.52
C ALA A 281 6.46 -23.13 12.32
N LEU A 282 6.22 -22.33 13.36
CA LEU A 282 5.30 -21.20 13.29
C LEU A 282 5.79 -20.16 12.28
N ALA A 283 7.07 -19.80 12.34
CA ALA A 283 7.66 -18.84 11.41
C ALA A 283 7.53 -19.31 9.96
N GLN A 284 7.78 -20.60 9.70
CA GLN A 284 7.61 -21.21 8.39
C GLN A 284 6.16 -21.10 7.90
N GLY A 285 5.18 -21.50 8.73
CA GLY A 285 3.76 -21.42 8.37
C GLY A 285 3.28 -19.99 8.11
N LEU A 286 3.83 -19.00 8.82
CA LEU A 286 3.54 -17.58 8.61
C LEU A 286 4.08 -17.06 7.26
N VAL A 287 5.31 -17.45 6.89
CA VAL A 287 5.93 -17.06 5.61
C VAL A 287 5.18 -17.65 4.43
N GLU A 288 4.82 -18.93 4.53
CA GLU A 288 4.18 -19.68 3.45
C GLU A 288 2.71 -19.26 3.21
N SER A 289 2.01 -18.71 4.22
CA SER A 289 0.57 -18.41 4.14
C SER A 289 0.21 -17.08 3.44
N SER A 290 1.15 -16.36 2.81
CA SER A 290 0.95 -15.06 2.11
C SER A 290 0.36 -13.89 2.95
N ALA A 291 -0.16 -14.17 4.15
CA ALA A 291 -0.64 -13.21 5.16
C ALA A 291 0.52 -12.43 5.85
N ALA A 292 1.71 -12.46 5.25
CA ALA A 292 2.95 -11.85 5.72
C ALA A 292 2.86 -10.33 5.93
N THR A 293 1.77 -9.67 5.52
CA THR A 293 1.58 -8.23 5.68
C THR A 293 0.99 -7.80 7.02
N ARG A 294 0.57 -8.71 7.94
CA ARG A 294 -0.15 -8.30 9.16
C ARG A 294 0.41 -8.70 10.53
N SER A 295 1.50 -9.44 10.66
CA SER A 295 2.13 -9.58 11.99
C SER A 295 3.59 -10.01 11.92
N ASN A 296 4.50 -9.04 11.83
CA ASN A 296 5.94 -9.26 11.98
C ASN A 296 6.37 -9.52 13.44
N ASN A 297 5.45 -9.89 14.34
CA ASN A 297 5.77 -9.93 15.77
C ASN A 297 5.02 -11.00 16.58
N THR A 298 4.55 -12.06 15.90
CA THR A 298 3.94 -13.19 16.60
C THR A 298 5.04 -14.15 17.08
N ASP A 299 5.50 -13.96 18.32
CA ASP A 299 6.45 -14.86 18.96
C ASP A 299 5.76 -16.21 19.24
N GLY A 300 6.25 -17.31 18.68
CA GLY A 300 5.61 -18.62 18.87
C GLY A 300 5.62 -19.10 20.31
N VAL A 301 6.59 -18.66 21.11
CA VAL A 301 6.63 -18.93 22.54
C VAL A 301 5.55 -18.12 23.26
N ALA A 302 5.24 -16.89 22.79
CA ALA A 302 4.13 -16.09 23.30
C ALA A 302 2.78 -16.79 23.15
N LEU A 303 2.49 -17.26 21.94
CA LEU A 303 1.23 -17.92 21.64
C LEU A 303 1.09 -19.23 22.43
N PHE A 304 2.20 -19.94 22.58
CA PHE A 304 2.23 -21.16 23.39
C PHE A 304 1.97 -20.87 24.87
N ILE A 305 2.63 -19.87 25.45
CA ILE A 305 2.38 -19.43 26.84
C ILE A 305 0.92 -18.99 27.00
N HIS A 306 0.41 -18.20 26.06
CA HIS A 306 -1.00 -17.79 26.05
C HIS A 306 -1.93 -19.01 26.05
N GLY A 307 -1.59 -20.03 25.26
CA GLY A 307 -2.31 -21.28 25.25
C GLY A 307 -2.32 -21.98 26.60
N LEU A 308 -1.15 -22.22 27.20
CA LEU A 308 -1.06 -22.85 28.52
C LEU A 308 -1.80 -22.07 29.62
N LEU A 309 -1.94 -20.75 29.48
CA LEU A 309 -2.63 -19.92 30.46
C LEU A 309 -4.16 -19.95 30.31
N GLN A 310 -4.73 -20.27 29.13
CA GLN A 310 -6.19 -20.26 28.94
C GLN A 310 -6.92 -21.27 29.85
N PRO A 311 -6.51 -22.55 29.96
CA PRO A 311 -7.14 -23.51 30.86
C PRO A 311 -7.01 -23.10 32.34
N VAL A 312 -5.85 -22.54 32.71
CA VAL A 312 -5.63 -22.03 34.08
C VAL A 312 -6.56 -20.87 34.38
N CYS A 313 -6.75 -19.95 33.43
CA CYS A 313 -7.68 -18.83 33.58
C CYS A 313 -9.13 -19.31 33.69
N ALA A 314 -9.55 -20.28 32.87
CA ALA A 314 -10.89 -20.87 32.94
C ALA A 314 -11.12 -21.53 34.32
N LYS A 315 -10.14 -22.29 34.79
CA LYS A 315 -10.19 -22.96 36.09
C LYS A 315 -10.18 -21.98 37.27
N LEU A 316 -9.34 -20.95 37.21
CA LEU A 316 -9.32 -19.89 38.22
C LEU A 316 -10.66 -19.15 38.26
N LYS A 317 -11.27 -18.83 37.10
CA LYS A 317 -12.60 -18.21 37.04
C LYS A 317 -13.69 -19.09 37.66
N GLN A 318 -13.64 -20.41 37.43
CA GLN A 318 -14.58 -21.36 38.03
C GLN A 318 -14.38 -21.53 39.54
N SER A 319 -13.12 -21.51 40.00
CA SER A 319 -12.77 -21.64 41.42
C SER A 319 -12.88 -20.32 42.21
N LEU A 320 -12.90 -19.17 41.53
CA LEU A 320 -12.90 -17.84 42.15
C LEU A 320 -14.06 -17.63 43.14
N PRO A 321 -15.33 -18.01 42.83
CA PRO A 321 -16.44 -17.86 43.77
C PRO A 321 -16.23 -18.62 45.09
N ILE A 322 -15.55 -19.77 45.05
CA ILE A 322 -15.24 -20.60 46.23
C ILE A 322 -14.05 -20.02 47.00
N LEU A 323 -13.04 -19.51 46.28
CA LEU A 323 -11.84 -18.89 46.86
C LEU A 323 -12.15 -17.58 47.60
N VAL A 324 -13.09 -16.78 47.11
CA VAL A 324 -13.52 -15.53 47.76
C VAL A 324 -14.17 -15.77 49.12
N LEU A 325 -14.83 -16.92 49.31
CA LEU A 325 -15.40 -17.33 50.60
C LEU A 325 -14.31 -17.74 51.61
N LEU A 326 -13.08 -18.02 51.15
CA LEU A 326 -11.92 -18.39 51.94
C LEU A 326 -10.87 -17.27 51.88
N LEU A 327 -11.17 -16.14 52.54
CA LEU A 327 -10.39 -14.89 52.53
C LEU A 327 -8.85 -15.04 52.64
N PRO A 328 -8.30 -15.95 53.48
CA PRO A 328 -6.85 -16.15 53.57
C PRO A 328 -6.24 -16.77 52.30
N ILE A 329 -6.96 -17.69 51.66
CA ILE A 329 -6.51 -18.40 50.46
C ILE A 329 -6.60 -17.46 49.25
N ALA A 330 -7.63 -16.62 49.17
CA ALA A 330 -7.74 -15.58 48.15
C ALA A 330 -6.52 -14.64 48.13
N LYS A 331 -6.02 -14.21 49.29
CA LYS A 331 -4.83 -13.34 49.39
C LYS A 331 -3.56 -14.01 48.86
N VAL A 332 -3.32 -15.28 49.20
CA VAL A 332 -2.18 -16.06 48.71
C VAL A 332 -2.28 -16.27 47.19
N THR A 333 -3.49 -16.54 46.69
CA THR A 333 -3.76 -16.72 45.26
C THR A 333 -3.46 -15.45 44.47
N LEU A 334 -3.94 -14.30 44.94
CA LEU A 334 -3.71 -12.99 44.34
C LEU A 334 -2.22 -12.61 44.35
N HIS A 335 -1.54 -12.86 45.46
CA HIS A 335 -0.10 -12.64 45.57
C HIS A 335 0.69 -13.52 44.59
N GLN A 336 0.34 -14.80 44.47
CA GLN A 336 1.00 -15.68 43.50
C GLN A 336 0.66 -15.32 42.06
N ALA A 337 -0.58 -14.93 41.77
CA ALA A 337 -0.99 -14.41 40.46
C ALA A 337 -0.20 -13.14 40.09
N SER A 338 0.22 -12.32 41.06
CA SER A 338 1.12 -11.17 40.83
C SER A 338 2.59 -11.57 40.65
N ILE A 339 3.04 -12.69 41.23
CA ILE A 339 4.44 -13.17 41.16
C ILE A 339 4.71 -13.98 39.89
N VAL A 340 3.74 -14.75 39.41
CA VAL A 340 3.89 -15.62 38.24
C VAL A 340 4.28 -14.85 36.98
N PRO A 341 3.70 -13.67 36.68
CA PRO A 341 4.22 -12.73 35.69
C PRO A 341 5.72 -12.50 35.78
N LEU A 342 6.23 -12.23 36.99
CA LEU A 342 7.64 -11.94 37.23
C LEU A 342 8.51 -13.19 37.07
N LYS A 343 8.04 -14.35 37.54
CA LYS A 343 8.73 -15.64 37.35
C LYS A 343 8.75 -16.08 35.88
N LEU A 344 7.67 -15.84 35.12
CA LEU A 344 7.62 -16.08 33.68
C LEU A 344 8.61 -15.16 32.95
N LYS A 345 8.65 -13.87 33.31
CA LYS A 345 9.63 -12.90 32.78
C LYS A 345 11.08 -13.31 33.05
N GLN A 346 11.37 -13.86 34.24
CA GLN A 346 12.71 -14.33 34.62
C GLN A 346 13.09 -15.68 33.99
N THR A 347 12.11 -16.59 33.86
CA THR A 347 12.32 -17.95 33.33
C THR A 347 12.46 -17.95 31.81
N VAL A 348 11.79 -17.01 31.13
CA VAL A 348 11.81 -16.87 29.68
C VAL A 348 12.44 -15.53 29.31
N ALA A 349 13.66 -15.30 29.81
CA ALA A 349 14.46 -14.11 29.57
C ALA A 349 14.87 -14.06 28.08
N GLY A 350 13.97 -13.53 27.25
CA GLY A 350 14.10 -13.49 25.79
C GLY A 350 12.79 -13.23 25.03
N LEU A 351 11.63 -13.22 25.70
CA LEU A 351 10.34 -12.97 25.06
C LEU A 351 10.22 -11.55 24.49
N SER A 352 9.58 -11.45 23.32
CA SER A 352 9.24 -10.19 22.68
C SER A 352 8.36 -9.31 23.59
N LYS A 353 8.50 -7.98 23.47
CA LYS A 353 7.73 -6.97 24.23
C LYS A 353 6.20 -7.18 24.16
N SER A 354 5.71 -7.89 23.13
CA SER A 354 4.29 -8.23 22.96
C SER A 354 3.74 -9.19 24.03
N VAL A 355 4.56 -10.11 24.56
CA VAL A 355 4.13 -10.98 25.68
C VAL A 355 4.01 -10.19 26.96
N LEU A 356 4.96 -9.28 27.21
CA LEU A 356 5.05 -8.52 28.45
C LEU A 356 3.84 -7.58 28.66
N ASN A 357 3.16 -7.21 27.58
CA ASN A 357 2.03 -6.28 27.54
C ASN A 357 0.66 -6.98 27.41
N HIS A 358 0.57 -8.29 27.66
CA HIS A 358 -0.72 -8.99 27.66
C HIS A 358 -1.64 -8.44 28.77
N PRO A 359 -2.97 -8.29 28.58
CA PRO A 359 -3.88 -7.69 29.58
C PRO A 359 -3.86 -8.35 30.97
N LEU A 360 -3.47 -9.63 31.05
CA LEU A 360 -3.27 -10.35 32.32
C LEU A 360 -1.92 -10.06 33.01
N LEU A 361 -0.94 -9.52 32.28
CA LEU A 361 0.35 -9.04 32.79
C LEU A 361 0.32 -7.53 33.08
N GLU A 362 -0.58 -6.81 32.41
CA GLU A 362 -0.99 -5.43 32.68
C GLU A 362 -2.30 -5.37 33.48
N THR A 363 -2.51 -6.24 34.46
CA THR A 363 -3.59 -5.98 35.41
C THR A 363 -3.16 -4.84 36.33
N GLN A 364 -3.39 -3.61 35.88
CA GLN A 364 -3.59 -2.46 36.77
C GLN A 364 -4.67 -2.81 37.83
N GLU A 365 -5.55 -3.77 37.53
CA GLU A 365 -6.48 -4.41 38.47
C GLU A 365 -5.81 -5.22 39.58
N ALA A 366 -4.66 -5.89 39.38
CA ALA A 366 -3.95 -6.57 40.47
C ALA A 366 -3.30 -5.58 41.44
N LYS A 367 -2.88 -4.41 40.94
CA LYS A 367 -2.44 -3.27 41.77
C LYS A 367 -3.61 -2.63 42.52
N ASN A 368 -4.79 -2.52 41.89
CA ASN A 368 -5.97 -1.94 42.52
C ASN A 368 -6.61 -2.87 43.56
N VAL A 369 -6.61 -4.20 43.35
CA VAL A 369 -7.12 -5.18 44.32
C VAL A 369 -6.17 -5.32 45.51
N THR A 370 -4.85 -5.19 45.32
CA THR A 370 -3.90 -5.12 46.45
C THR A 370 -4.03 -3.83 47.24
N HIS A 371 -4.33 -2.69 46.60
CA HIS A 371 -4.60 -1.43 47.31
C HIS A 371 -5.97 -1.40 48.01
N GLY A 372 -6.99 -2.08 47.47
CA GLY A 372 -8.33 -2.16 48.07
C GLY A 372 -8.47 -3.19 49.21
N LEU A 373 -7.50 -4.09 49.39
CA LEU A 373 -7.48 -5.10 50.47
C LEU A 373 -6.46 -4.79 51.59
N LEU A 374 -5.68 -3.71 51.42
CA LEU A 374 -4.77 -3.14 52.42
C LEU A 374 -5.21 -1.73 52.88
N GLY A 375 -6.42 -1.30 52.49
CA GLY A 375 -7.13 -0.14 53.04
C GLY A 375 -8.08 -0.56 54.14
#